data_AF-A0A9P6TLJ5-F1
#
_entry.id   AF-A0A9P6TLJ5-F1
#
_cell.length_a   1.000
_cell.length_b   1.000
_cell.length_c   1.000
_cell.angle_alpha   90.00
_cell.angle_beta   90.00
_cell.angle_gamma   90.00
#
_symmetry.space_group_name_H-M   'P 1'
#
loop_
_entity.id
_entity.type
_entity.pdbx_description
1 polymer ?
#
loop_
_entity_poly.entity_id
_entity_poly.type
_entity_poly.pdbx_seq_one_letter_code
_entity_poly.pdbx_strand_id
1 'polypeptide(L)'
;MDYSSSASPRDIAQITHTHTSPTLENADVEAFVLELLSVINLWGTKADVSVVEDGLRRLVYKTYASPEDNIFIPVWRAFAPIVTQHKHLIWTIIYHCLHIMKTQPKLNENVLSSGSEQERARMIFARLSPMLILKVLPTEAFEMVTVSSNTAKTTDWKRYNLTVDRVKISDRPHDLSSELLKELLSRTDEVVSFVQGREFAEGLITKLYVMTDNETD
;
A
#
# COMPACT_ATOMS: atom_id res chain seq x y z
N MET A 1 40.74 27.78 37.70
CA MET A 1 39.89 26.58 37.78
C MET A 1 38.49 27.08 38.05
N ASP A 2 37.75 27.39 36.98
CA ASP A 2 36.38 27.86 37.08
C ASP A 2 35.45 26.71 36.73
N TYR A 3 34.63 26.32 37.71
CA TYR A 3 33.53 25.40 37.50
C TYR A 3 32.23 26.18 37.31
N SER A 4 31.45 25.66 36.36
CA SER A 4 29.98 25.64 36.35
C SER A 4 29.25 26.77 35.63
N SER A 5 28.86 26.46 34.39
CA SER A 5 27.45 26.59 34.00
C SER A 5 27.11 25.44 33.04
N SER A 6 26.77 24.28 33.61
CA SER A 6 26.10 23.22 32.86
C SER A 6 24.61 23.53 32.86
N ALA A 7 24.07 23.92 31.70
CA ALA A 7 22.64 24.07 31.50
C ALA A 7 21.91 22.77 31.90
N SER A 8 20.87 22.91 32.72
CA SER A 8 20.07 21.78 33.19
C SER A 8 19.15 21.31 32.07
N PRO A 9 18.85 20.00 31.94
CA PRO A 9 17.85 19.50 30.98
C PRO A 9 16.46 20.14 31.11
N ARG A 10 16.17 20.83 32.22
CA ARG A 10 14.95 21.62 32.42
C ARG A 10 14.95 22.97 31.69
N ASP A 11 16.11 23.51 31.33
CA ASP A 11 16.23 24.80 30.64
C ASP A 11 15.83 24.68 29.15
N ILE A 12 15.88 23.46 28.59
CA ILE A 12 15.42 23.14 27.22
C ILE A 12 13.89 23.15 27.13
N ALA A 13 13.18 22.91 28.25
CA ALA A 13 11.72 22.81 28.28
C ALA A 13 11.00 24.18 28.43
N GLN A 14 11.73 25.28 28.58
CA GLN A 14 11.17 26.62 28.75
C GLN A 14 11.42 27.58 27.58
N ILE A 15 11.82 27.05 26.43
CA ILE A 15 11.72 27.83 25.20
C ILE A 15 10.25 27.86 24.79
N THR A 16 9.53 28.80 25.38
CA THR A 16 8.18 29.20 24.96
C THR A 16 8.35 30.00 23.67
N HIS A 17 8.71 29.30 22.59
CA HIS A 17 8.60 29.87 21.27
C HIS A 17 7.11 29.96 20.94
N THR A 18 6.54 31.15 21.12
CA THR A 18 5.55 31.68 20.18
C THR A 18 6.22 31.85 18.82
N HIS A 19 6.68 30.74 18.22
CA HIS A 19 6.89 30.68 16.80
C HIS A 19 5.54 30.28 16.23
N THR A 20 4.79 31.28 15.76
CA THR A 20 4.00 31.09 14.55
C THR A 20 4.95 30.50 13.51
N SER A 21 4.97 29.16 13.39
CA SER A 21 5.62 28.51 12.26
C SER A 21 5.10 29.21 11.01
N PRO A 22 5.97 29.73 10.12
CA PRO A 22 5.50 30.21 8.84
C PRO A 22 4.77 29.04 8.21
N THR A 23 3.45 29.18 8.03
CA THR A 23 2.66 28.22 7.29
C THR A 23 3.25 28.23 5.89
N LEU A 24 3.98 27.17 5.53
CA LEU A 24 4.50 27.02 4.17
C LEU A 24 3.33 27.18 3.20
N GLU A 25 3.52 28.01 2.18
CA GLU A 25 2.51 28.13 1.14
C GLU A 25 2.34 26.76 0.47
N ASN A 26 1.11 26.38 0.12
CA ASN A 26 0.85 25.06 -0.48
C ASN A 26 1.72 24.80 -1.72
N ALA A 27 2.06 25.86 -2.47
CA ALA A 27 2.95 25.78 -3.63
C ALA A 27 4.38 25.37 -3.27
N ASP A 28 4.92 25.85 -2.15
CA ASP A 28 6.26 25.49 -1.67
C ASP A 28 6.29 24.02 -1.21
N VAL A 29 5.21 23.57 -0.58
CA VAL A 29 5.03 22.17 -0.19
C VAL A 29 4.99 21.27 -1.42
N GLU A 30 4.22 21.63 -2.45
CA GLU A 30 4.14 20.87 -3.71
C GLU A 30 5.49 20.80 -4.42
N ALA A 31 6.22 21.92 -4.52
CA ALA A 31 7.55 21.95 -5.13
C ALA A 31 8.54 21.04 -4.39
N PHE A 32 8.55 21.09 -3.05
CA PHE A 32 9.38 20.22 -2.24
C PHE A 32 9.03 18.74 -2.41
N VAL A 33 7.74 18.41 -2.48
CA VAL A 33 7.29 17.03 -2.73
C VAL A 33 7.79 16.54 -4.09
N LEU A 34 7.69 17.35 -5.15
CA LEU A 34 8.20 16.99 -6.47
C LEU A 34 9.71 16.74 -6.46
N GLU A 35 10.47 17.59 -5.76
CA GLU A 35 11.91 17.40 -5.60
C GLU A 35 12.22 16.08 -4.88
N LEU A 36 11.53 15.81 -3.77
CA LEU A 36 11.69 14.55 -3.03
C LEU A 36 11.37 13.34 -3.90
N LEU A 37 10.29 13.38 -4.68
CA LEU A 37 9.93 12.29 -5.59
C LEU A 37 10.97 12.08 -6.69
N SER A 38 11.60 13.15 -7.17
CA SER A 38 12.70 13.06 -8.14
C SER A 38 13.92 12.34 -7.56
N VAL A 39 14.26 12.62 -6.29
CA VAL A 39 15.34 11.94 -5.57
C VAL A 39 15.00 10.46 -5.37
N ILE A 40 13.75 10.15 -5.00
CA ILE A 40 13.29 8.77 -4.83
C ILE A 40 13.37 7.99 -6.14
N ASN A 41 12.93 8.58 -7.24
CA ASN A 41 13.01 7.97 -8.56
C ASN A 41 14.47 7.76 -9.01
N LEU A 42 15.34 8.74 -8.78
CA LEU A 42 16.77 8.61 -9.06
C LEU A 42 17.41 7.51 -8.21
N TRP A 43 17.07 7.45 -6.93
CA TRP A 43 17.54 6.38 -6.03
C TRP A 43 17.11 5.01 -6.56
N GLY A 44 15.83 4.82 -6.86
CA GLY A 44 15.32 3.53 -7.31
C GLY A 44 15.83 3.09 -8.69
N THR A 45 16.26 4.02 -9.55
CA THR A 45 16.88 3.71 -10.85
C THR A 45 18.39 3.47 -10.79
N LYS A 46 19.07 3.92 -9.73
CA LYS A 46 20.54 3.81 -9.57
C LYS A 46 20.97 2.80 -8.52
N ALA A 47 20.14 2.54 -7.52
CA ALA A 47 20.44 1.58 -6.47
C ALA A 47 20.44 0.15 -7.02
N ASP A 48 21.24 -0.71 -6.40
CA ASP A 48 21.17 -2.14 -6.64
C ASP A 48 19.77 -2.66 -6.32
N VAL A 49 19.30 -3.63 -7.10
CA VAL A 49 17.94 -4.16 -6.99
C VAL A 49 17.64 -4.72 -5.59
N SER A 50 18.63 -5.35 -4.93
CA SER A 50 18.50 -5.83 -3.55
C SER A 50 18.32 -4.71 -2.52
N VAL A 51 18.91 -3.54 -2.77
CA VAL A 51 18.75 -2.33 -1.93
C VAL A 51 17.37 -1.72 -2.18
N VAL A 52 16.91 -1.71 -3.43
CA VAL A 52 15.54 -1.31 -3.77
C VAL A 52 14.53 -2.22 -3.06
N GLU A 53 14.76 -3.53 -3.08
CA GLU A 53 13.90 -4.52 -2.42
C GLU A 53 13.78 -4.25 -0.91
N ASP A 54 14.89 -4.00 -0.20
CA ASP A 54 14.86 -3.65 1.23
C ASP A 54 14.11 -2.32 1.47
N GLY A 55 14.31 -1.34 0.60
CA GLY A 55 13.62 -0.06 0.71
C GLY A 55 12.12 -0.18 0.47
N LEU A 56 11.68 -0.98 -0.51
CA LEU A 56 10.26 -1.27 -0.74
C LEU A 56 9.61 -1.91 0.48
N ARG A 57 10.28 -2.88 1.11
CA ARG A 57 9.83 -3.47 2.37
C ARG A 57 9.61 -2.40 3.44
N ARG A 58 10.59 -1.54 3.69
CA ARG A 58 10.50 -0.47 4.70
C ARG A 58 9.39 0.53 4.36
N LEU A 59 9.24 0.84 3.08
CA LEU A 59 8.22 1.76 2.58
C LEU A 59 6.81 1.23 2.83
N VAL A 60 6.55 -0.08 2.62
CA VAL A 60 5.23 -0.69 2.95
C VAL A 60 4.86 -0.45 4.42
N TYR A 61 5.78 -0.73 5.35
CA TYR A 61 5.49 -0.54 6.77
C TYR A 61 5.39 0.94 7.18
N LYS A 62 6.25 1.80 6.60
CA LYS A 62 6.21 3.24 6.87
C LYS A 62 4.87 3.84 6.44
N THR A 63 4.40 3.46 5.26
CA THR A 63 3.19 4.02 4.67
C THR A 63 1.89 3.49 5.30
N TYR A 64 1.91 2.24 5.76
CA TYR A 64 0.84 1.69 6.60
C TYR A 64 0.65 2.47 7.91
N ALA A 65 1.73 2.96 8.51
CA ALA A 65 1.71 3.66 9.79
C ALA A 65 1.43 5.18 9.68
N SER A 66 1.14 5.72 8.49
CA SER A 66 1.06 7.18 8.28
C SER A 66 -0.17 7.58 7.44
N PRO A 67 -1.39 7.52 8.04
CA PRO A 67 -2.68 7.80 7.37
C PRO A 67 -2.87 9.21 6.82
N GLU A 68 -2.16 10.17 7.38
CA GLU A 68 -2.30 11.60 7.06
C GLU A 68 -1.22 12.07 6.09
N ASP A 69 -0.35 11.16 5.63
CA ASP A 69 0.78 11.50 4.79
C ASP A 69 0.37 11.59 3.31
N ASN A 70 0.23 12.83 2.83
CA ASN A 70 -0.17 13.13 1.46
C ASN A 70 0.86 12.67 0.41
N ILE A 71 2.11 12.39 0.80
CA ILE A 71 3.15 11.89 -0.14
C ILE A 71 3.07 10.39 -0.38
N PHE A 72 2.24 9.66 0.37
CA PHE A 72 2.09 8.20 0.26
C PHE A 72 1.87 7.72 -1.18
N ILE A 73 0.80 8.19 -1.83
CA ILE A 73 0.43 7.77 -3.19
C ILE A 73 1.48 8.22 -4.22
N PRO A 74 1.95 9.49 -4.21
CA PRO A 74 3.02 9.92 -5.11
C PRO A 74 4.30 9.09 -5.02
N VAL A 75 4.73 8.69 -3.81
CA VAL A 75 5.94 7.87 -3.65
C VAL A 75 5.79 6.50 -4.29
N TRP A 76 4.66 5.82 -4.08
CA TRP A 76 4.40 4.53 -4.75
C TRP A 76 4.30 4.66 -6.28
N ARG A 77 3.78 5.79 -6.79
CA ARG A 77 3.81 6.10 -8.22
C ARG A 77 5.23 6.31 -8.74
N ALA A 78 6.11 6.94 -7.97
CA ALA A 78 7.51 7.10 -8.35
C ALA A 78 8.25 5.75 -8.44
N PHE A 79 7.86 4.76 -7.63
CA PHE A 79 8.41 3.40 -7.70
C PHE A 79 7.82 2.51 -8.80
N ALA A 80 6.65 2.86 -9.33
CA ALA A 80 5.96 2.04 -10.32
C ALA A 80 6.84 1.62 -11.51
N PRO A 81 7.62 2.51 -12.17
CA PRO A 81 8.45 2.12 -13.31
C PRO A 81 9.53 1.08 -12.93
N ILE A 82 10.12 1.22 -11.75
CA ILE A 82 11.18 0.33 -11.24
C ILE A 82 10.61 -1.06 -10.95
N VAL A 83 9.43 -1.12 -10.33
CA VAL A 83 8.73 -2.39 -10.07
C VAL A 83 8.33 -3.08 -11.38
N THR A 84 7.85 -2.33 -12.37
CA THR A 84 7.53 -2.88 -13.70
C THR A 84 8.78 -3.40 -14.43
N GLN A 85 9.91 -2.70 -14.31
CA GLN A 85 11.18 -3.12 -14.91
C GLN A 85 11.75 -4.37 -14.23
N HIS A 86 11.65 -4.45 -12.90
CA HIS A 86 12.14 -5.56 -12.08
C HIS A 86 10.97 -6.34 -11.49
N LYS A 87 10.26 -7.08 -12.34
CA LYS A 87 8.98 -7.77 -12.02
C LYS A 87 8.98 -8.58 -10.72
N HIS A 88 10.12 -9.16 -10.30
CA HIS A 88 10.19 -9.91 -9.04
C HIS A 88 9.98 -9.06 -7.78
N LEU A 89 10.25 -7.75 -7.83
CA LEU A 89 10.04 -6.82 -6.71
C LEU A 89 8.57 -6.74 -6.29
N ILE A 90 7.63 -7.09 -7.19
CA ILE A 90 6.20 -7.14 -6.83
C ILE A 90 5.93 -8.15 -5.74
N TRP A 91 6.69 -9.24 -5.66
CA TRP A 91 6.50 -10.26 -4.64
C TRP A 91 6.87 -9.77 -3.26
N THR A 92 7.90 -8.93 -3.15
CA THR A 92 8.27 -8.26 -1.90
C THR A 92 7.13 -7.36 -1.41
N ILE A 93 6.53 -6.58 -2.32
CA ILE A 93 5.40 -5.71 -2.01
C ILE A 93 4.17 -6.54 -1.60
N ILE A 94 3.81 -7.56 -2.39
CA ILE A 94 2.69 -8.47 -2.11
C ILE A 94 2.89 -9.16 -0.76
N TYR A 95 4.07 -9.71 -0.49
CA TYR A 95 4.39 -10.39 0.76
C TYR A 95 4.11 -9.51 1.98
N HIS A 96 4.62 -8.27 1.97
CA HIS A 96 4.45 -7.36 3.10
C HIS A 96 3.03 -6.80 3.22
N CYS A 97 2.38 -6.45 2.10
CA CYS A 97 0.97 -6.05 2.11
C CYS A 97 0.08 -7.19 2.64
N LEU A 98 0.31 -8.42 2.19
CA LEU A 98 -0.43 -9.60 2.63
C LEU A 98 -0.21 -9.89 4.12
N HIS A 99 1.03 -9.78 4.60
CA HIS A 99 1.33 -9.92 6.02
C HIS A 99 0.56 -8.89 6.84
N ILE A 100 0.58 -7.61 6.44
CA ILE A 100 -0.18 -6.56 7.10
C ILE A 100 -1.67 -6.89 7.09
N MET A 101 -2.25 -7.22 5.93
CA MET A 101 -3.67 -7.59 5.83
C MET A 101 -4.02 -8.71 6.83
N LYS A 102 -3.32 -9.85 6.80
CA LYS A 102 -3.60 -10.99 7.68
C LYS A 102 -3.51 -10.68 9.18
N THR A 103 -2.67 -9.72 9.57
CA THR A 103 -2.52 -9.32 10.99
C THR A 103 -3.60 -8.34 11.47
N GLN A 104 -4.38 -7.74 10.57
CA GLN A 104 -5.44 -6.82 10.96
C GLN A 104 -6.64 -7.56 11.57
N PRO A 105 -7.18 -7.10 12.71
CA PRO A 105 -8.33 -7.74 13.35
C PRO A 105 -9.57 -7.63 12.46
N LYS A 106 -10.37 -8.67 12.26
CA LYS A 106 -11.59 -8.58 11.42
C LYS A 106 -12.51 -7.43 11.86
N LEU A 107 -12.95 -6.60 10.91
CA LEU A 107 -13.96 -5.60 11.20
C LEU A 107 -15.27 -6.31 11.57
N ASN A 108 -15.93 -5.79 12.59
CA ASN A 108 -17.31 -6.11 12.93
C ASN A 108 -18.01 -4.80 13.31
N GLU A 109 -19.34 -4.82 13.38
CA GLU A 109 -20.13 -3.62 13.65
C GLU A 109 -19.78 -2.97 15.00
N ASN A 110 -19.38 -3.78 16.00
CA ASN A 110 -18.97 -3.28 17.30
C ASN A 110 -17.68 -2.46 17.20
N VAL A 111 -16.69 -2.94 16.43
CA VAL A 111 -15.41 -2.24 16.20
C VAL A 111 -15.60 -0.94 15.42
N LEU A 112 -16.54 -0.90 14.47
CA LEU A 112 -16.85 0.33 13.70
C LEU A 112 -17.66 1.36 14.50
N SER A 113 -18.43 0.90 15.48
CA SER A 113 -19.26 1.74 16.35
C SER A 113 -18.57 2.14 17.66
N SER A 114 -17.51 1.42 18.06
CA SER A 114 -16.69 1.75 19.22
C SER A 114 -15.53 2.67 18.85
N GLY A 115 -15.52 3.89 19.38
CA GLY A 115 -14.40 4.81 19.27
C GLY A 115 -14.77 6.18 18.71
N SER A 116 -13.83 7.11 18.83
CA SER A 116 -13.92 8.42 18.20
C SER A 116 -13.89 8.32 16.67
N GLU A 117 -14.38 9.35 16.00
CA GLU A 117 -14.29 9.45 14.54
C GLU A 117 -12.84 9.35 14.02
N GLN A 118 -11.89 9.92 14.76
CA GLN A 118 -10.47 9.88 14.42
C GLN A 118 -9.88 8.47 14.53
N GLU A 119 -10.23 7.71 15.57
CA GLU A 119 -9.81 6.31 15.71
C GLU A 119 -10.37 5.43 14.59
N ARG A 120 -11.65 5.65 14.25
CA ARG A 120 -12.29 4.96 13.13
C ARG A 120 -11.60 5.29 11.80
N ALA A 121 -11.29 6.55 11.54
CA ALA A 121 -10.58 6.98 10.33
C ALA A 121 -9.19 6.33 10.22
N ARG A 122 -8.42 6.30 11.32
CA ARG A 122 -7.10 5.64 11.38
C ARG A 122 -7.21 4.14 11.11
N MET A 123 -8.19 3.47 11.69
CA MET A 123 -8.42 2.04 11.48
C MET A 123 -8.82 1.74 10.03
N ILE A 124 -9.73 2.54 9.44
CA ILE A 124 -10.13 2.42 8.04
C ILE A 124 -8.91 2.62 7.14
N PHE A 125 -8.10 3.66 7.37
CA PHE A 125 -6.90 3.87 6.59
C PHE A 125 -5.94 2.69 6.69
N ALA A 126 -5.64 2.22 7.91
CA ALA A 126 -4.77 1.08 8.11
C ALA A 126 -5.28 -0.14 7.31
N ARG A 127 -6.60 -0.36 7.28
CA ARG A 127 -7.24 -1.40 6.46
C ARG A 127 -6.98 -1.23 4.97
N LEU A 128 -7.19 -0.02 4.46
CA LEU A 128 -7.14 0.28 3.03
C LEU A 128 -5.71 0.43 2.52
N SER A 129 -4.76 0.85 3.36
CA SER A 129 -3.37 1.15 2.99
C SER A 129 -2.69 0.04 2.19
N PRO A 130 -2.64 -1.25 2.63
CA PRO A 130 -2.02 -2.30 1.83
C PRO A 130 -2.70 -2.50 0.47
N MET A 131 -4.02 -2.33 0.39
CA MET A 131 -4.77 -2.39 -0.86
C MET A 131 -4.50 -1.18 -1.76
N LEU A 132 -4.35 0.02 -1.17
CA LEU A 132 -3.99 1.24 -1.88
C LEU A 132 -2.60 1.13 -2.51
N ILE A 133 -1.61 0.60 -1.78
CA ILE A 133 -0.26 0.31 -2.32
C ILE A 133 -0.38 -0.53 -3.60
N LEU A 134 -1.10 -1.64 -3.53
CA LEU A 134 -1.30 -2.54 -4.67
C LEU A 134 -2.10 -1.86 -5.80
N LYS A 135 -3.06 -0.98 -5.47
CA LYS A 135 -3.91 -0.32 -6.45
C LYS A 135 -3.13 0.70 -7.29
N VAL A 136 -2.20 1.41 -6.65
CA VAL A 136 -1.40 2.50 -7.26
C VAL A 136 -0.42 1.98 -8.30
N LEU A 137 0.13 0.78 -8.09
CA LEU A 137 1.05 0.16 -9.04
C LEU A 137 0.33 -0.13 -10.37
N PRO A 138 0.99 0.02 -11.52
CA PRO A 138 0.39 -0.21 -12.83
C PRO A 138 0.11 -1.71 -13.04
N THR A 139 -0.80 -2.06 -13.96
CA THR A 139 -1.24 -3.46 -14.13
C THR A 139 -0.10 -4.37 -14.62
N GLU A 140 0.83 -3.79 -15.38
CA GLU A 140 2.05 -4.39 -15.92
C GLU A 140 2.97 -4.91 -14.80
N ALA A 141 2.95 -4.28 -13.62
CA ALA A 141 3.69 -4.77 -12.46
C ALA A 141 3.19 -6.14 -11.96
N PHE A 142 1.97 -6.54 -12.34
CA PHE A 142 1.29 -7.75 -11.90
C PHE A 142 1.14 -8.81 -13.01
N GLU A 143 1.95 -8.74 -14.06
CA GLU A 143 1.92 -9.72 -15.16
C GLU A 143 2.15 -11.16 -14.66
N MET A 144 3.00 -11.33 -13.66
CA MET A 144 3.32 -12.64 -13.05
C MET A 144 2.29 -13.11 -12.01
N VAL A 145 1.25 -12.32 -11.72
CA VAL A 145 0.21 -12.66 -10.75
C VAL A 145 -0.86 -13.49 -11.45
N THR A 146 -0.94 -14.77 -11.09
CA THR A 146 -1.78 -15.77 -11.77
C THR A 146 -2.35 -16.74 -10.75
N VAL A 147 -3.47 -17.39 -11.08
CA VAL A 147 -4.07 -18.45 -10.25
C VAL A 147 -3.91 -19.83 -10.90
N SER A 148 -4.10 -20.88 -10.10
CA SER A 148 -4.19 -22.24 -10.64
C SER A 148 -5.51 -22.44 -11.39
N SER A 149 -5.50 -23.37 -12.35
CA SER A 149 -6.72 -23.82 -13.05
C SER A 149 -7.83 -24.30 -12.11
N ASN A 150 -7.47 -24.91 -10.97
CA ASN A 150 -8.45 -25.34 -9.97
C ASN A 150 -9.09 -24.12 -9.28
N THR A 151 -8.28 -23.18 -8.80
CA THR A 151 -8.75 -21.94 -8.18
C THR A 151 -9.66 -21.16 -9.14
N ALA A 152 -9.29 -21.04 -10.41
CA ALA A 152 -10.09 -20.38 -11.43
C ALA A 152 -11.47 -21.03 -11.62
N LYS A 153 -11.60 -22.35 -11.48
CA LYS A 153 -12.90 -23.05 -11.59
C LYS A 153 -13.76 -22.94 -10.33
N THR A 154 -13.13 -22.86 -9.16
CA THR A 154 -13.84 -22.89 -7.87
C THR A 154 -14.27 -21.51 -7.37
N THR A 155 -13.62 -20.44 -7.82
CA THR A 155 -13.96 -19.07 -7.42
C THR A 155 -15.19 -18.57 -8.18
N ASP A 156 -16.14 -17.95 -7.48
CA ASP A 156 -17.32 -17.33 -8.09
C ASP A 156 -16.99 -15.99 -8.75
N TRP A 157 -16.36 -16.04 -9.93
CA TRP A 157 -15.96 -14.85 -10.68
C TRP A 157 -17.15 -14.00 -11.16
N LYS A 158 -18.35 -14.58 -11.25
CA LYS A 158 -19.55 -13.87 -11.68
C LYS A 158 -19.92 -12.75 -10.72
N ARG A 159 -19.62 -12.92 -9.42
CA ARG A 159 -19.77 -11.86 -8.41
C ARG A 159 -19.03 -10.57 -8.77
N TYR A 160 -17.95 -10.69 -9.54
CA TYR A 160 -17.11 -9.56 -9.96
C TYR A 160 -17.34 -9.14 -11.42
N ASN A 161 -18.42 -9.61 -12.06
CA ASN A 161 -18.69 -9.46 -13.49
C ASN A 161 -17.58 -10.02 -14.39
N LEU A 162 -16.96 -11.12 -13.97
CA LEU A 162 -15.87 -11.79 -14.68
C LEU A 162 -16.27 -13.20 -15.09
N THR A 163 -15.65 -13.67 -16.18
CA THR A 163 -15.74 -15.05 -16.67
C THR A 163 -14.38 -15.72 -16.54
N VAL A 164 -14.35 -17.04 -16.39
CA VAL A 164 -13.12 -17.82 -16.12
C VAL A 164 -12.10 -17.66 -17.26
N ASP A 165 -12.57 -17.52 -18.49
CA ASP A 165 -11.75 -17.30 -19.69
C ASP A 165 -10.98 -15.97 -19.68
N ARG A 166 -11.35 -15.01 -18.82
CA ARG A 166 -10.62 -13.74 -18.66
C ARG A 166 -9.62 -13.76 -17.51
N VAL A 167 -9.52 -14.86 -16.76
CA VAL A 167 -8.65 -14.97 -15.59
C VAL A 167 -7.25 -15.40 -16.02
N LYS A 168 -6.21 -14.76 -15.47
CA LYS A 168 -4.80 -15.14 -15.65
C LYS A 168 -4.53 -16.48 -14.96
N ILE A 169 -4.38 -17.54 -15.75
CA ILE A 169 -4.15 -18.90 -15.26
C ILE A 169 -2.72 -19.36 -15.56
N SER A 170 -2.10 -20.01 -14.58
CA SER A 170 -0.79 -20.67 -14.73
C SER A 170 -0.83 -22.07 -14.11
N ASP A 171 -0.05 -22.99 -14.66
CA ASP A 171 0.14 -24.34 -14.10
C ASP A 171 0.94 -24.32 -12.79
N ARG A 172 1.77 -23.29 -12.59
CA ARG A 172 2.62 -23.11 -11.41
C ARG A 172 2.50 -21.69 -10.87
N PRO A 173 1.32 -21.31 -10.34
CA PRO A 173 1.14 -19.99 -9.76
C PRO A 173 2.04 -19.84 -8.53
N HIS A 174 2.51 -18.62 -8.28
CA HIS A 174 3.27 -18.32 -7.07
C HIS A 174 2.36 -18.44 -5.83
N ASP A 175 2.84 -19.01 -4.73
CA ASP A 175 2.05 -19.23 -3.51
C ASP A 175 1.41 -17.94 -2.98
N LEU A 176 2.19 -16.86 -2.92
CA LEU A 176 1.71 -15.52 -2.55
C LEU A 176 0.54 -15.03 -3.39
N SER A 177 0.45 -15.40 -4.67
CA SER A 177 -0.68 -15.02 -5.52
C SER A 177 -1.97 -15.69 -5.04
N SER A 178 -1.92 -16.99 -4.78
CA SER A 178 -3.08 -17.72 -4.25
C SER A 178 -3.50 -17.21 -2.86
N GLU A 179 -2.53 -16.89 -2.01
CA GLU A 179 -2.82 -16.32 -0.69
C GLU A 179 -3.41 -14.91 -0.76
N LEU A 180 -2.88 -14.07 -1.66
CA LEU A 180 -3.41 -12.72 -1.90
C LEU A 180 -4.86 -12.78 -2.38
N LEU A 181 -5.19 -13.67 -3.33
CA LEU A 181 -6.57 -13.83 -3.78
C LEU A 181 -7.49 -14.23 -2.62
N LYS A 182 -7.10 -15.22 -1.81
CA LYS A 182 -7.90 -15.66 -0.65
C LYS A 182 -8.17 -14.53 0.34
N GLU A 183 -7.14 -13.74 0.63
CA GLU A 183 -7.27 -12.59 1.52
C GLU A 183 -8.21 -11.54 0.93
N LEU A 184 -8.03 -11.16 -0.34
CA LEU A 184 -8.90 -10.20 -1.02
C LEU A 184 -10.37 -10.66 -1.08
N LEU A 185 -10.61 -11.93 -1.40
CA LEU A 185 -11.96 -12.52 -1.36
C LEU A 185 -12.55 -12.39 0.05
N SER A 186 -11.79 -12.72 1.09
CA SER A 186 -12.26 -12.54 2.47
C SER A 186 -12.57 -11.07 2.80
N ARG A 187 -11.88 -10.09 2.21
CA ARG A 187 -12.18 -8.66 2.38
C ARG A 187 -13.47 -8.24 1.70
N THR A 188 -13.83 -8.87 0.58
CA THR A 188 -15.13 -8.60 -0.06
C THR A 188 -16.31 -9.05 0.79
N ASP A 189 -16.08 -9.99 1.70
CA ASP A 189 -17.06 -10.55 2.63
C ASP A 189 -17.08 -9.86 4.00
N GLU A 190 -16.23 -8.84 4.21
CA GLU A 190 -16.26 -8.05 5.45
C GLU A 190 -17.53 -7.19 5.57
N VAL A 191 -17.80 -6.72 6.79
CA VAL A 191 -19.03 -6.02 7.25
C VAL A 191 -19.71 -5.19 6.15
N VAL A 192 -21.03 -5.37 6.03
CA VAL A 192 -21.84 -4.71 4.99
C VAL A 192 -21.63 -3.19 4.97
N SER A 193 -21.45 -2.56 6.14
CA SER A 193 -21.26 -1.12 6.30
C SER A 193 -19.88 -0.59 5.89
N PHE A 194 -18.88 -1.45 5.63
CA PHE A 194 -17.55 -1.04 5.17
C PHE A 194 -17.40 -1.15 3.65
N VAL A 195 -18.21 -0.36 2.94
CA VAL A 195 -18.31 -0.40 1.47
C VAL A 195 -16.97 -0.15 0.78
N GLN A 196 -16.17 0.80 1.28
CA GLN A 196 -14.89 1.16 0.66
C GLN A 196 -13.92 -0.03 0.63
N GLY A 197 -13.84 -0.81 1.71
CA GLY A 197 -12.97 -1.99 1.75
C GLY A 197 -13.34 -3.03 0.72
N ARG A 198 -14.65 -3.26 0.56
CA ARG A 198 -15.19 -4.19 -0.44
C ARG A 198 -14.86 -3.73 -1.85
N GLU A 199 -15.20 -2.49 -2.19
CA GLU A 199 -14.95 -1.92 -3.52
C GLU A 199 -13.46 -1.93 -3.89
N PHE A 200 -12.59 -1.62 -2.92
CA PHE A 200 -11.14 -1.71 -3.12
C PHE A 200 -10.67 -3.13 -3.38
N ALA A 201 -11.14 -4.11 -2.60
CA ALA A 201 -10.78 -5.50 -2.77
C ALA A 201 -11.28 -6.05 -4.12
N GLU A 202 -12.53 -5.77 -4.49
CA GLU A 202 -13.12 -6.14 -5.79
C GLU A 202 -12.32 -5.52 -6.95
N GLY A 203 -12.06 -4.22 -6.89
CA GLY A 203 -11.28 -3.51 -7.90
C GLY A 203 -9.82 -3.95 -7.99
N LEU A 204 -9.27 -4.56 -6.93
CA LEU A 204 -7.95 -5.21 -6.97
C LEU A 204 -8.02 -6.61 -7.56
N ILE A 205 -9.01 -7.42 -7.21
CA ILE A 205 -9.20 -8.75 -7.80
C ILE A 205 -9.25 -8.63 -9.34
N THR A 206 -10.06 -7.71 -9.84
CA THR A 206 -10.15 -7.43 -11.28
C THR A 206 -8.81 -6.97 -11.85
N LYS A 207 -8.13 -6.01 -11.22
CA LYS A 207 -6.85 -5.48 -11.72
C LYS A 207 -5.75 -6.54 -11.77
N LEU A 208 -5.66 -7.39 -10.75
CA LEU A 208 -4.55 -8.32 -10.56
C LEU A 208 -4.71 -9.59 -11.39
N TYR A 209 -5.93 -10.15 -11.41
CA TYR A 209 -6.17 -11.50 -11.92
C TYR A 209 -6.85 -11.56 -13.28
N VAL A 210 -7.24 -10.43 -13.86
CA VAL A 210 -7.91 -10.40 -15.18
C VAL A 210 -6.90 -10.03 -16.25
N MET A 211 -6.93 -10.75 -17.38
CA MET A 211 -6.15 -10.44 -18.57
C MET A 211 -6.55 -9.05 -19.08
N THR A 212 -5.56 -8.22 -19.39
CA THR A 212 -5.80 -6.97 -20.10
C THR A 212 -6.02 -7.28 -21.57
N ASP A 213 -6.98 -6.63 -22.23
CA ASP A 213 -7.42 -6.92 -23.62
C ASP A 213 -6.32 -6.71 -24.71
N ASN A 214 -5.05 -6.54 -24.33
CA ASN A 214 -3.88 -6.47 -25.21
C ASN A 214 -3.17 -7.82 -25.42
N GLU A 215 -3.72 -8.93 -24.93
CA GLU A 215 -3.13 -10.29 -25.04
C GLU A 215 -3.79 -11.16 -26.14
N THR A 216 -4.45 -10.54 -27.12
CA THR A 216 -4.85 -11.20 -28.37
C THR A 216 -4.09 -10.60 -29.54
N ASP A 217 -2.89 -11.12 -29.80
CA ASP A 217 -2.27 -11.21 -31.12
C ASP A 217 -1.20 -12.32 -31.13
#